data_AF-A0A938SQ75-F1
#
_entry.id   AF-A0A938SQ75-F1
#
_cell.length_a   1.000
_cell.length_b   1.000
_cell.length_c   1.000
_cell.angle_alpha   90.00
_cell.angle_beta   90.00
_cell.angle_gamma   90.00
#
_symmetry.space_group_name_H-M   'P 1'
#
loop_
_entity.id
_entity.type
_entity.pdbx_description
1 polymer ?
#
loop_
_entity_poly.entity_id
_entity_poly.type
_entity_poly.pdbx_seq_one_letter_code
_entity_poly.pdbx_strand_id
1 'polypeptide(L)'
;MDDVRKSRFSWRALASVVIGVAFLVMAVSGSILFVSPPGRVANWTDWRMLGYSKHEWADLHIAFGVVFLLSAMIHLVLNIRPLISYFRNRTSRRIGLRREWVAALVLSVLVFLGTRYDVPPISTLLSFGESVKRSWEEPAVAAPIPHAELLTLKELAEKAGVTLEQATERLTKQELKGIADDIVVSELASQNNTTPQRIYQIVKDSPSRGPGAGHRGGASESGGKGAAKGGDGEHRGGGGGGGGGGGGGGGGGGMGGGGPGGGAGRMTLTEFCQSRGI
;
A
#
# COMPACT_ATOMS: atom_id res chain seq x y z
N MET A 1 11.50 28.51 -55.64
CA MET A 1 12.26 28.79 -54.41
C MET A 1 11.38 28.37 -53.27
N ASP A 2 11.54 27.12 -52.84
CA ASP A 2 10.73 26.52 -51.80
C ASP A 2 11.07 27.19 -50.47
N ASP A 3 10.09 27.90 -49.93
CA ASP A 3 10.17 28.55 -48.63
C ASP A 3 10.15 27.44 -47.57
N VAL A 4 11.33 26.97 -47.18
CA VAL A 4 11.52 26.03 -46.08
C VAL A 4 11.09 26.74 -44.80
N ARG A 5 9.80 26.64 -44.49
CA ARG A 5 9.20 27.13 -43.25
C ARG A 5 9.88 26.43 -42.08
N LYS A 6 10.92 27.07 -41.55
CA LYS A 6 11.69 26.60 -40.40
C LYS A 6 10.72 26.50 -39.21
N SER A 7 10.29 25.28 -38.89
CA SER A 7 9.43 25.00 -37.74
C SER A 7 10.13 25.56 -36.49
N ARG A 8 9.63 26.68 -35.96
CA ARG A 8 10.19 27.25 -34.72
C ARG A 8 9.72 26.35 -33.58
N PHE A 9 10.67 25.79 -32.86
CA PHE A 9 10.41 24.95 -31.70
C PHE A 9 9.45 25.65 -30.72
N SER A 10 8.33 24.98 -30.41
CA SER A 10 7.31 25.53 -29.51
C SER A 10 7.52 25.03 -28.09
N TRP A 11 8.14 25.85 -27.25
CA TRP A 11 8.31 25.59 -25.82
C TRP A 11 6.98 25.34 -25.09
N ARG A 12 5.89 25.96 -25.57
CA ARG A 12 4.53 25.74 -25.06
C ARG A 12 4.04 24.32 -25.34
N ALA A 13 4.26 23.83 -26.56
CA ALA A 13 3.88 22.47 -26.94
C ALA A 13 4.74 21.44 -26.21
N LEU A 14 6.05 21.68 -26.10
CA LEU A 14 6.96 20.83 -25.33
C LEU A 14 6.47 20.66 -23.89
N ALA A 15 6.24 21.77 -23.17
CA ALA A 15 5.82 21.72 -21.77
C ALA A 15 4.52 20.93 -21.59
N SER A 16 3.54 21.10 -22.48
CA SER A 16 2.28 20.33 -22.43
C SER A 16 2.49 18.84 -22.68
N VAL A 17 3.33 18.47 -23.66
CA VAL A 17 3.62 17.05 -23.96
C VAL A 17 4.38 16.40 -22.81
N VAL A 18 5.38 17.09 -22.23
CA VAL A 18 6.14 16.60 -21.07
C VAL A 18 5.22 16.39 -19.87
N ILE A 19 4.32 17.34 -19.58
CA ILE A 19 3.31 17.17 -18.52
C ILE A 19 2.41 15.96 -18.79
N GLY A 20 1.95 15.78 -20.02
CA GLY A 20 1.09 14.66 -20.40
C GLY A 20 1.76 13.30 -20.22
N VAL A 21 3.00 13.17 -20.67
CA VAL A 21 3.80 11.93 -20.47
C VAL A 21 4.09 11.72 -18.99
N ALA A 22 4.54 12.76 -18.27
CA ALA A 22 4.82 12.66 -16.85
C ALA A 22 3.57 12.31 -16.03
N PHE A 23 2.39 12.83 -16.40
CA PHE A 23 1.11 12.45 -15.79
C PHE A 23 0.84 10.96 -15.90
N LEU A 24 1.03 10.37 -17.09
CA LEU A 24 0.83 8.92 -17.29
C LEU A 24 1.79 8.11 -16.43
N VAL A 25 3.08 8.48 -16.40
CA VAL A 25 4.07 7.80 -15.57
C VAL A 25 3.73 7.93 -14.09
N MET A 26 3.33 9.12 -13.63
CA MET A 26 2.89 9.37 -12.25
C MET A 26 1.65 8.55 -11.88
N ALA A 27 0.67 8.44 -12.77
CA ALA A 27 -0.54 7.65 -12.55
C ALA A 27 -0.22 6.15 -12.42
N VAL A 28 0.61 5.62 -13.33
CA VAL A 28 1.02 4.20 -13.29
C VAL A 28 1.85 3.91 -12.05
N SER A 29 2.92 4.68 -11.82
CA SER A 29 3.81 4.48 -10.67
C SER A 29 3.08 4.71 -9.34
N GLY A 30 2.19 5.71 -9.25
CA GLY A 30 1.36 5.95 -8.07
C GLY A 30 0.40 4.79 -7.79
N SER A 31 -0.20 4.20 -8.84
CA SER A 31 -1.08 3.03 -8.70
C SER A 31 -0.30 1.79 -8.23
N ILE A 32 0.88 1.56 -8.78
CA ILE A 32 1.76 0.45 -8.37
C ILE A 32 2.21 0.63 -6.92
N LEU A 33 2.62 1.84 -6.54
CA LEU A 33 3.00 2.14 -5.15
C LEU A 33 1.83 2.04 -4.18
N PHE A 34 0.61 2.37 -4.63
CA PHE A 34 -0.61 2.22 -3.83
C PHE A 34 -0.89 0.75 -3.47
N VAL A 35 -0.63 -0.19 -4.39
CA VAL A 35 -0.80 -1.63 -4.13
C VAL A 35 0.43 -2.32 -3.56
N SER A 36 1.60 -1.64 -3.60
CA SER A 36 2.87 -2.21 -3.16
C SER A 36 2.88 -2.55 -1.66
N PRO A 37 3.54 -3.64 -1.25
CA PRO A 37 3.68 -3.99 0.16
C PRO A 37 4.41 -2.91 0.95
N PRO A 38 4.26 -2.86 2.29
CA PRO A 38 5.12 -2.04 3.16
C PRO A 38 6.60 -2.29 2.89
N GLY A 39 7.47 -1.28 3.07
CA GLY A 39 8.89 -1.35 2.69
C GLY A 39 9.63 -2.55 3.28
N ARG A 40 9.36 -2.88 4.55
CA ARG A 40 9.88 -4.07 5.23
C ARG A 40 9.53 -5.37 4.49
N VAL A 41 8.26 -5.55 4.12
CA VAL A 41 7.80 -6.74 3.41
C VAL A 41 8.41 -6.79 2.02
N ALA A 42 8.45 -5.64 1.33
CA ALA A 42 9.05 -5.54 0.01
C ALA A 42 10.52 -5.96 -0.01
N ASN A 43 11.31 -5.52 0.97
CA ASN A 43 12.72 -5.91 1.08
C ASN A 43 12.88 -7.38 1.48
N TRP A 44 12.04 -7.86 2.39
CA TRP A 44 12.12 -9.22 2.91
C TRP A 44 11.84 -10.29 1.85
N THR A 45 10.84 -10.05 1.00
CA THR A 45 10.42 -10.97 -0.04
C THR A 45 11.07 -10.70 -1.40
N ASP A 46 11.93 -9.68 -1.50
CA ASP A 46 12.42 -9.11 -2.77
C ASP A 46 11.26 -8.87 -3.76
N TRP A 47 10.26 -8.11 -3.32
CA TRP A 47 9.07 -7.85 -4.12
C TRP A 47 9.43 -7.06 -5.39
N ARG A 48 9.03 -7.61 -6.53
CA ARG A 48 9.18 -6.97 -7.85
C ARG A 48 7.87 -6.99 -8.62
N MET A 49 7.61 -5.91 -9.35
CA MET A 49 6.48 -5.80 -10.27
C MET A 49 6.95 -5.21 -11.60
N LEU A 50 6.63 -5.89 -12.70
CA LEU A 50 7.11 -5.55 -14.05
C LEU A 50 8.64 -5.41 -14.13
N GLY A 51 9.37 -6.23 -13.36
CA GLY A 51 10.83 -6.23 -13.34
C GLY A 51 11.48 -5.21 -12.41
N TYR A 52 10.72 -4.29 -11.82
CA TYR A 52 11.24 -3.28 -10.87
C TYR A 52 10.85 -3.60 -9.43
N SER A 53 11.77 -3.37 -8.51
CA SER A 53 11.55 -3.36 -7.08
C SER A 53 10.64 -2.21 -6.66
N LYS A 54 10.13 -2.26 -5.44
CA LYS A 54 9.35 -1.16 -4.85
C LYS A 54 10.13 0.16 -4.86
N HIS A 55 11.42 0.13 -4.53
CA HIS A 55 12.25 1.33 -4.46
C HIS A 55 12.46 1.95 -5.83
N GLU A 56 12.71 1.13 -6.86
CA GLU A 56 12.83 1.63 -8.23
C GLU A 56 11.53 2.27 -8.73
N TRP A 57 10.37 1.70 -8.37
CA TRP A 57 9.07 2.34 -8.63
C TRP A 57 8.91 3.68 -7.91
N ALA A 58 9.38 3.78 -6.66
CA ALA A 58 9.36 5.01 -5.88
C ALA A 58 10.30 6.08 -6.47
N ASP A 59 11.51 5.67 -6.88
CA ASP A 59 12.49 6.54 -7.51
C ASP A 59 11.98 7.11 -8.83
N LEU A 60 11.37 6.25 -9.68
CA LEU A 60 10.69 6.68 -10.90
C LEU A 60 9.57 7.68 -10.60
N HIS A 61 8.73 7.41 -9.60
CA HIS A 61 7.65 8.31 -9.22
C HIS A 61 8.18 9.68 -8.76
N ILE A 62 9.22 9.71 -7.92
CA ILE A 62 9.80 10.95 -7.42
C ILE A 62 10.45 11.74 -8.55
N ALA A 63 11.27 11.08 -9.39
CA ALA A 63 11.96 11.73 -10.50
C ALA A 63 10.97 12.36 -11.49
N PHE A 64 9.93 11.61 -11.90
CA PHE A 64 8.88 12.13 -12.75
C PHE A 64 7.99 13.17 -12.06
N GLY A 65 7.81 13.08 -10.74
CA GLY A 65 7.12 14.09 -9.94
C GLY A 65 7.83 15.44 -9.98
N VAL A 66 9.16 15.46 -9.85
CA VAL A 66 9.97 16.68 -10.00
C VAL A 66 9.85 17.25 -11.42
N VAL A 67 9.98 16.41 -12.45
CA VAL A 67 9.81 16.83 -13.85
C VAL A 67 8.41 17.39 -14.09
N PHE A 68 7.38 16.75 -13.55
CA PHE A 68 5.99 17.18 -13.65
C PHE A 68 5.78 18.56 -13.02
N LEU A 69 6.28 18.78 -11.80
CA LEU A 69 6.16 20.06 -11.10
C LEU A 69 6.89 21.19 -11.84
N LEU A 70 8.14 20.98 -12.24
CA LEU A 70 8.91 21.98 -12.99
C LEU A 70 8.24 22.31 -14.34
N SER A 71 7.77 21.28 -15.05
CA SER A 71 7.09 21.45 -16.32
C SER A 71 5.74 22.16 -16.15
N ALA A 72 4.99 21.86 -15.09
CA ALA A 72 3.74 22.54 -14.73
C ALA A 72 3.98 24.02 -14.41
N MET A 73 5.05 24.36 -13.70
CA MET A 73 5.45 25.76 -13.45
C MET A 73 5.79 26.49 -14.74
N ILE A 74 6.61 25.89 -15.61
CA ILE A 74 6.95 26.45 -16.93
C ILE A 74 5.66 26.64 -17.75
N HIS A 75 4.79 25.63 -17.76
CA HIS A 75 3.52 25.69 -18.46
C HIS A 75 2.64 26.82 -17.92
N LEU A 76 2.55 27.01 -16.60
CA LEU A 76 1.80 28.09 -15.96
C LEU A 76 2.33 29.47 -16.40
N VAL A 77 3.65 29.68 -16.34
CA VAL A 77 4.29 30.94 -16.74
C VAL A 77 4.06 31.24 -18.22
N LEU A 78 4.30 30.24 -19.08
CA LEU A 78 4.11 30.40 -20.53
C LEU A 78 2.63 30.62 -20.90
N ASN A 79 1.69 30.13 -20.10
CA ASN A 79 0.25 30.23 -20.31
C ASN A 79 -0.46 31.24 -19.39
N ILE A 80 0.28 32.13 -18.72
CA ILE A 80 -0.30 33.06 -17.74
C ILE A 80 -1.33 34.01 -18.37
N ARG A 81 -1.14 34.43 -19.62
CA ARG A 81 -2.09 35.29 -20.34
C ARG A 81 -3.43 34.59 -20.60
N PRO A 82 -3.46 33.38 -21.21
CA PRO A 82 -4.67 32.56 -21.25
C PRO A 82 -5.31 32.34 -19.87
N LEU A 83 -4.49 32.03 -18.86
CA LEU A 83 -4.98 31.81 -17.50
C LEU A 83 -5.69 33.04 -16.93
N ILE A 84 -5.05 34.22 -16.98
CA ILE A 84 -5.63 35.50 -16.57
C ILE A 84 -6.90 35.84 -17.39
N SER A 85 -6.99 35.41 -18.65
CA SER A 85 -8.21 35.58 -19.44
C SER A 85 -9.41 34.83 -18.86
N TYR A 86 -9.21 33.71 -18.15
CA TYR A 86 -10.29 33.06 -17.39
C TYR A 86 -10.74 33.88 -16.18
N PHE A 87 -9.94 34.83 -15.69
CA PHE A 87 -10.32 35.74 -14.60
C PHE A 87 -10.94 37.03 -15.10
N ARG A 88 -10.63 37.46 -16.33
CA ARG A 88 -11.12 38.73 -16.89
C ARG A 88 -12.54 38.58 -17.41
N ASN A 89 -13.49 39.34 -16.85
CA ASN A 89 -14.84 39.38 -17.38
C ASN A 89 -14.87 40.13 -18.72
N ARG A 90 -15.42 39.52 -19.79
CA ARG A 90 -15.38 40.06 -21.17
C ARG A 90 -16.07 41.43 -21.26
N THR A 91 -17.05 41.67 -20.40
CA THR A 91 -17.92 42.86 -20.41
C THR A 91 -17.48 43.96 -19.43
N SER A 92 -16.91 43.60 -18.27
CA SER A 92 -16.61 44.58 -17.19
C SER A 92 -15.13 44.93 -17.04
N ARG A 93 -14.21 44.16 -17.64
CA ARG A 93 -12.74 44.26 -17.45
C ARG A 93 -12.24 44.19 -15.99
N ARG A 94 -13.12 44.03 -15.00
CA ARG A 94 -12.76 43.73 -13.60
C ARG A 94 -12.49 42.24 -13.39
N ILE A 95 -11.60 41.94 -12.46
CA ILE A 95 -11.39 40.59 -11.91
C ILE A 95 -12.56 40.33 -10.96
N GLY A 96 -13.36 39.29 -11.24
CA GLY A 96 -14.51 38.91 -10.42
C GLY A 96 -14.48 37.42 -10.09
N LEU A 97 -14.94 37.05 -8.90
CA LEU A 97 -15.01 35.66 -8.45
C LEU A 97 -16.08 34.94 -9.28
N ARG A 98 -15.66 34.06 -10.20
CA ARG A 98 -16.62 33.27 -10.99
C ARG A 98 -17.14 32.08 -10.19
N ARG A 99 -18.31 31.55 -10.56
CA ARG A 99 -18.94 30.42 -9.86
C ARG A 99 -18.05 29.18 -9.86
N GLU A 100 -17.24 29.01 -10.89
CA GLU A 100 -16.26 27.93 -11.03
C GLU A 100 -15.16 27.98 -9.96
N TRP A 101 -14.75 29.18 -9.53
CA TRP A 101 -13.77 29.33 -8.43
C TRP A 101 -14.38 28.97 -7.09
N VAL A 102 -15.64 29.39 -6.85
CA VAL A 102 -16.38 28.98 -5.67
C VAL A 102 -16.55 27.46 -5.67
N ALA A 103 -16.90 26.86 -6.81
CA ALA A 103 -17.03 25.42 -6.93
C ALA A 103 -15.70 24.69 -6.66
N ALA A 104 -14.58 25.18 -7.22
CA ALA A 104 -13.25 24.62 -6.95
C ALA A 104 -12.88 24.73 -5.47
N LEU A 105 -13.11 25.90 -4.85
CA LEU A 105 -12.83 26.12 -3.43
C LEU A 105 -13.70 25.23 -2.54
N VAL A 106 -15.01 25.16 -2.82
CA VAL A 106 -15.95 24.29 -2.11
C VAL A 106 -15.52 22.84 -2.26
N LEU A 107 -15.15 22.39 -3.46
CA LEU A 107 -14.66 21.03 -3.67
C LEU A 107 -13.39 20.76 -2.86
N SER A 108 -12.41 21.68 -2.86
CA SER A 108 -11.20 21.55 -2.03
C SER A 108 -11.52 21.49 -0.54
N VAL A 109 -12.45 22.32 -0.06
CA VAL A 109 -12.92 22.30 1.34
C VAL A 109 -13.64 20.98 1.65
N LEU A 110 -14.49 20.48 0.77
CA LEU A 110 -15.19 19.20 0.94
C LEU A 110 -14.22 18.03 1.01
N VAL A 111 -13.21 17.99 0.14
CA VAL A 111 -12.15 16.97 0.19
C VAL A 111 -11.36 17.07 1.49
N PHE A 112 -10.98 18.29 1.90
CA PHE A 112 -10.25 18.50 3.16
C PHE A 112 -11.06 18.05 4.39
N LEU A 113 -12.32 18.49 4.51
CA LEU A 113 -13.20 18.12 5.60
C LEU A 113 -13.53 16.62 5.55
N GLY A 114 -13.74 16.05 4.35
CA GLY A 114 -13.99 14.63 4.17
C GLY A 114 -12.81 13.77 4.64
N THR A 115 -11.57 14.16 4.33
CA THR A 115 -10.37 13.52 4.88
C THR A 115 -10.27 13.70 6.40
N ARG A 116 -10.56 14.90 6.92
CA ARG A 116 -10.39 15.22 8.35
C ARG A 116 -11.41 14.53 9.26
N TYR A 117 -12.62 14.28 8.75
CA TYR A 117 -13.75 13.70 9.49
C TYR A 117 -14.13 12.30 8.99
N ASP A 118 -13.27 11.64 8.22
CA ASP A 118 -13.45 10.27 7.74
C ASP A 118 -14.77 10.03 6.98
N VAL A 119 -15.21 11.00 6.18
CA VAL A 119 -16.48 10.95 5.44
C VAL A 119 -16.30 10.22 4.09
N PRO A 120 -17.23 9.30 3.72
CA PRO A 120 -17.23 8.69 2.39
C PRO A 120 -17.43 9.72 1.26
N PRO A 121 -16.86 9.52 0.06
CA PRO A 121 -16.10 8.34 -0.38
C PRO A 121 -14.61 8.38 -0.03
N ILE A 122 -14.10 9.47 0.54
CA ILE A 122 -12.66 9.63 0.83
C ILE A 122 -12.19 8.59 1.84
N SER A 123 -12.91 8.40 2.94
CA SER A 123 -12.55 7.38 3.93
C SER A 123 -12.61 5.95 3.39
N THR A 124 -13.51 5.66 2.45
CA THR A 124 -13.58 4.35 1.77
C THR A 124 -12.34 4.08 0.93
N LEU A 125 -11.84 5.09 0.20
CA LEU A 125 -10.60 4.95 -0.59
C LEU A 125 -9.39 4.76 0.33
N LEU A 126 -9.30 5.54 1.42
CA LEU A 126 -8.19 5.43 2.36
C LEU A 126 -8.20 4.10 3.11
N SER A 127 -9.37 3.62 3.54
CA SER A 127 -9.51 2.32 4.20
C SER A 127 -9.22 1.16 3.27
N PHE A 128 -9.56 1.27 1.98
CA PHE A 128 -9.13 0.32 0.96
C PHE A 128 -7.60 0.27 0.86
N GLY A 129 -6.92 1.43 0.79
CA GLY A 129 -5.46 1.48 0.80
C GLY A 129 -4.84 0.81 2.03
N GLU A 130 -5.42 1.02 3.22
CA GLU A 130 -4.98 0.34 4.44
C GLU A 130 -5.26 -1.16 4.42
N SER A 131 -6.38 -1.61 3.84
CA SER A 131 -6.68 -3.04 3.71
C SER A 131 -5.67 -3.76 2.82
N VAL A 132 -5.25 -3.11 1.73
CA VAL A 132 -4.20 -3.63 0.84
C VAL A 132 -2.88 -3.73 1.61
N LYS A 133 -2.48 -2.69 2.35
CA LYS A 133 -1.27 -2.75 3.19
C LYS A 133 -1.32 -3.88 4.21
N ARG A 134 -2.45 -4.08 4.88
CA ARG A 134 -2.65 -5.14 5.89
C ARG A 134 -2.60 -6.55 5.31
N SER A 135 -3.10 -6.75 4.09
CA SER A 135 -3.01 -8.07 3.43
C SER A 135 -1.56 -8.54 3.22
N TRP A 136 -0.60 -7.62 3.19
CA TRP A 136 0.82 -7.95 3.11
C TRP A 136 1.45 -8.30 4.46
N GLU A 137 0.78 -8.01 5.58
CA GLU A 137 1.29 -8.26 6.94
C GLU A 137 0.89 -9.63 7.50
N GLU A 138 0.26 -10.49 6.69
CA GLU A 138 -0.05 -11.85 7.12
C GLU A 138 1.24 -12.62 7.53
N PRO A 139 1.18 -13.51 8.55
CA PRO A 139 2.36 -14.15 9.13
C PRO A 139 3.24 -14.91 8.14
N ALA A 140 2.66 -15.35 7.00
CA ALA A 140 3.40 -16.03 5.94
C ALA A 140 4.38 -15.10 5.19
N VAL A 141 4.10 -13.80 5.15
CA VAL A 141 4.83 -12.81 4.33
C VAL A 141 5.63 -11.83 5.21
N ALA A 142 5.18 -11.58 6.44
CA ALA A 142 5.90 -10.70 7.36
C ALA A 142 7.21 -11.33 7.87
N ALA A 143 8.28 -10.52 7.91
CA ALA A 143 9.54 -10.92 8.54
C ALA A 143 9.32 -11.15 10.06
N PRO A 144 9.69 -12.32 10.61
CA PRO A 144 9.55 -12.58 12.05
C PRO A 144 10.40 -11.64 12.91
N ILE A 145 11.53 -11.18 12.36
CA ILE A 145 12.42 -10.19 12.96
C ILE A 145 12.31 -8.90 12.13
N PRO A 146 12.04 -7.74 12.74
CA PRO A 146 12.04 -6.47 12.02
C PRO A 146 13.39 -6.21 11.35
N HIS A 147 13.35 -5.82 10.07
CA HIS A 147 14.55 -5.50 9.29
C HIS A 147 15.59 -6.63 9.26
N ALA A 148 15.15 -7.89 9.29
CA ALA A 148 16.02 -9.05 9.22
C ALA A 148 16.91 -9.06 7.97
N GLU A 149 16.46 -8.43 6.88
CA GLU A 149 17.22 -8.26 5.66
C GLU A 149 18.50 -7.43 5.83
N LEU A 150 18.56 -6.56 6.84
CA LEU A 150 19.70 -5.67 7.11
C LEU A 150 20.69 -6.26 8.12
N LEU A 151 20.35 -7.39 8.74
CA LEU A 151 21.24 -8.05 9.70
C LEU A 151 22.38 -8.74 8.99
N THR A 152 23.51 -8.86 9.69
CA THR A 152 24.58 -9.79 9.28
C THR A 152 24.11 -11.24 9.44
N LEU A 153 24.74 -12.18 8.74
CA LEU A 153 24.44 -13.60 8.87
C LEU A 153 24.58 -14.08 10.33
N LYS A 154 25.60 -13.59 11.04
CA LYS A 154 25.80 -13.87 12.46
C LYS A 154 24.66 -13.36 13.33
N GLU A 155 24.26 -12.10 13.18
CA GLU A 155 23.16 -11.52 13.96
C GLU A 155 21.82 -12.19 13.64
N LEU A 156 21.60 -12.57 12.37
CA LEU A 156 20.40 -13.32 11.97
C LEU A 156 20.35 -14.68 12.65
N ALA A 157 21.47 -15.42 12.68
CA ALA A 157 21.57 -16.72 13.34
C ALA A 157 21.31 -16.62 14.84
N GLU A 158 21.94 -15.65 15.51
CA GLU A 158 21.75 -15.37 16.94
C GLU A 158 20.28 -15.07 17.26
N LYS A 159 19.64 -14.19 16.48
CA LYS A 159 18.21 -13.86 16.68
C LYS A 159 17.26 -14.98 16.28
N ALA A 160 17.67 -15.86 15.38
CA ALA A 160 16.90 -17.06 15.00
C ALA A 160 17.06 -18.21 16.00
N GLY A 161 17.99 -18.10 16.97
CA GLY A 161 18.26 -19.13 17.97
C GLY A 161 19.04 -20.33 17.44
N VAL A 162 19.86 -20.14 16.39
CA VAL A 162 20.73 -21.18 15.81
C VAL A 162 22.19 -20.73 15.90
N THR A 163 23.13 -21.68 15.98
CA THR A 163 24.56 -21.31 15.96
C THR A 163 25.00 -20.91 14.56
N LEU A 164 26.02 -20.07 14.47
CA LEU A 164 26.58 -19.62 13.19
C LEU A 164 27.11 -20.80 12.36
N GLU A 165 27.70 -21.80 13.01
CA GLU A 165 28.16 -23.03 12.37
C GLU A 165 27.00 -23.82 11.74
N GLN A 166 25.88 -23.94 12.46
CA GLN A 166 24.68 -24.59 11.92
C GLN A 166 24.07 -23.81 10.75
N ALA A 167 24.04 -22.48 10.85
CA ALA A 167 23.54 -21.62 9.78
C ALA A 167 24.40 -21.75 8.51
N THR A 168 25.73 -21.65 8.66
CA THR A 168 26.69 -21.77 7.54
C THR A 168 26.68 -23.16 6.92
N GLU A 169 26.56 -24.23 7.71
CA GLU A 169 26.38 -25.60 7.21
C GLU A 169 25.13 -25.73 6.33
N ARG A 170 23.98 -25.24 6.81
CA ARG A 170 22.70 -25.30 6.09
C ARG A 170 22.75 -24.50 4.79
N LEU A 171 23.37 -23.31 4.80
CA LEU A 171 23.52 -22.47 3.62
C LEU A 171 24.50 -23.08 2.60
N THR A 172 25.60 -23.67 3.07
CA THR A 172 26.58 -24.36 2.20
C THR A 172 25.96 -25.57 1.52
N LYS A 173 25.08 -26.31 2.23
CA LYS A 173 24.32 -27.43 1.66
C LYS A 173 23.37 -27.02 0.53
N GLN A 174 22.97 -25.75 0.48
CA GLN A 174 22.17 -25.19 -0.61
C GLN A 174 23.04 -24.57 -1.72
N GLU A 175 24.36 -24.83 -1.71
CA GLU A 175 25.34 -24.35 -2.69
C GLU A 175 25.39 -22.82 -2.81
N LEU A 176 25.04 -22.10 -1.73
CA LEU A 176 25.12 -20.65 -1.67
C LEU A 176 26.58 -20.20 -1.62
N LYS A 177 26.88 -19.14 -2.36
CA LYS A 177 28.20 -18.53 -2.49
C LYS A 177 28.31 -17.30 -1.60
N GLY A 178 29.54 -16.94 -1.22
CA GLY A 178 29.81 -15.70 -0.48
C GLY A 178 29.37 -15.74 0.98
N ILE A 179 29.26 -16.94 1.57
CA ILE A 179 28.89 -17.09 2.98
C ILE A 179 30.05 -16.56 3.84
N ALA A 180 29.81 -15.47 4.54
CA ALA A 180 30.70 -14.87 5.53
C ALA A 180 29.89 -14.46 6.76
N ASP A 181 30.53 -14.34 7.91
CA ASP A 181 29.83 -14.10 9.17
C ASP A 181 29.19 -12.70 9.23
N ASP A 182 29.88 -11.73 8.62
CA ASP A 182 29.54 -10.32 8.56
C ASP A 182 28.76 -9.91 7.30
N ILE A 183 28.49 -10.85 6.38
CA ILE A 183 27.71 -10.54 5.19
C ILE A 183 26.28 -10.18 5.58
N VAL A 184 25.78 -9.08 5.02
CA VAL A 184 24.38 -8.67 5.19
C VAL A 184 23.47 -9.67 4.47
N VAL A 185 22.37 -10.07 5.10
CA VAL A 185 21.44 -11.07 4.56
C VAL A 185 20.88 -10.66 3.20
N SER A 186 20.56 -9.38 2.98
CA SER A 186 20.14 -8.88 1.67
C SER A 186 21.22 -8.99 0.59
N GLU A 187 22.48 -8.80 0.96
CA GLU A 187 23.61 -8.91 0.03
C GLU A 187 23.84 -10.37 -0.35
N LEU A 188 23.85 -11.27 0.64
CA LEU A 188 23.93 -12.71 0.40
C LEU A 188 22.77 -13.20 -0.48
N ALA A 189 21.57 -12.65 -0.30
CA ALA A 189 20.40 -12.96 -1.13
C ALA A 189 20.60 -12.54 -2.58
N SER A 190 21.07 -11.30 -2.79
CA SER A 190 21.33 -10.74 -4.11
C SER A 190 22.38 -11.54 -4.88
N GLN A 191 23.50 -11.88 -4.24
CA GLN A 191 24.58 -12.67 -4.86
C GLN A 191 24.14 -14.06 -5.32
N ASN A 192 23.10 -14.60 -4.69
CA ASN A 192 22.61 -15.95 -4.94
C ASN A 192 21.25 -15.99 -5.66
N ASN A 193 20.78 -14.87 -6.21
CA ASN A 193 19.47 -14.75 -6.88
C ASN A 193 18.32 -15.35 -6.04
N THR A 194 18.34 -15.07 -4.74
CA THR A 194 17.33 -15.54 -3.77
C THR A 194 16.83 -14.38 -2.93
N THR A 195 15.94 -14.65 -1.98
CA THR A 195 15.33 -13.63 -1.12
C THR A 195 15.88 -13.71 0.31
N PRO A 196 15.92 -12.59 1.06
CA PRO A 196 16.27 -12.59 2.49
C PRO A 196 15.39 -13.58 3.29
N GLN A 197 14.10 -13.66 2.94
CA GLN A 197 13.18 -14.63 3.50
C GLN A 197 13.65 -16.07 3.29
N ARG A 198 14.11 -16.42 2.08
CA ARG A 198 14.57 -17.77 1.76
C ARG A 198 15.83 -18.13 2.54
N ILE A 199 16.77 -17.19 2.68
CA ILE A 199 17.97 -17.39 3.52
C ILE A 199 17.57 -17.70 4.95
N TYR A 200 16.68 -16.90 5.53
CA TYR A 200 16.21 -17.12 6.90
C TYR A 200 15.50 -18.47 7.08
N GLN A 201 14.70 -18.91 6.10
CA GLN A 201 14.09 -20.25 6.12
C GLN A 201 15.17 -21.34 6.17
N ILE A 202 16.20 -21.25 5.32
CA ILE A 202 17.31 -22.22 5.31
C ILE A 202 18.06 -22.20 6.65
N VAL A 203 18.28 -21.02 7.22
CA VAL A 203 18.94 -20.86 8.53
C VAL A 203 18.10 -21.47 9.65
N LYS A 204 16.78 -21.28 9.64
CA LYS A 204 15.87 -21.77 10.70
C LYS A 204 15.53 -23.24 10.57
N ASP A 205 15.45 -23.79 9.36
CA ASP A 205 15.04 -25.17 9.11
C ASP A 205 16.01 -26.17 9.77
N SER A 206 15.60 -26.70 10.92
CA SER A 206 16.24 -27.87 11.52
C SER A 206 16.18 -29.05 10.56
N PRO A 207 17.23 -29.88 10.41
CA PRO A 207 17.17 -31.13 9.67
C PRO A 207 16.33 -32.16 10.45
N SER A 208 15.05 -31.91 10.64
CA SER A 208 14.10 -32.91 11.11
C SER A 208 13.50 -33.61 9.89
N ARG A 209 14.17 -34.71 9.52
CA ARG A 209 13.61 -35.97 8.98
C ARG A 209 12.56 -35.83 7.85
N GLY A 210 12.96 -36.16 6.62
CA GLY A 210 12.02 -36.39 5.52
C GLY A 210 10.93 -37.43 5.86
N PRO A 211 9.83 -37.40 5.09
CA PRO A 211 9.67 -38.42 4.06
C PRO A 211 9.20 -37.81 2.73
N GLY A 212 9.50 -38.53 1.64
CA GLY A 212 9.34 -38.04 0.28
C GLY A 212 7.93 -38.11 -0.28
N ALA A 213 7.92 -38.02 -1.62
CA ALA A 213 6.84 -38.32 -2.55
C ALA A 213 5.77 -37.23 -2.76
N GLY A 214 6.03 -36.40 -3.78
CA GLY A 214 5.13 -36.31 -4.94
C GLY A 214 3.84 -35.53 -4.77
N HIS A 215 3.83 -34.26 -5.19
CA HIS A 215 2.61 -33.63 -5.67
C HIS A 215 2.65 -33.59 -7.21
N ARG A 216 2.24 -34.72 -7.80
CA ARG A 216 1.73 -34.77 -9.18
C ARG A 216 0.39 -34.04 -9.20
N GLY A 217 0.19 -33.21 -10.23
CA GLY A 217 -1.10 -32.61 -10.53
C GLY A 217 -2.20 -33.66 -10.68
N GLY A 218 -3.40 -33.27 -10.28
CA GLY A 218 -4.61 -34.04 -10.44
C GLY A 218 -5.80 -33.11 -10.39
N ALA A 219 -6.27 -32.72 -11.57
CA ALA A 219 -7.60 -32.18 -11.76
C ALA A 219 -8.64 -33.16 -11.20
N SER A 220 -9.65 -32.64 -10.51
CA SER A 220 -10.91 -33.36 -10.31
C SER A 220 -12.03 -32.40 -10.66
N GLU A 221 -12.52 -32.56 -11.89
CA GLU A 221 -13.95 -32.48 -12.15
C GLU A 221 -14.67 -33.47 -11.24
N SER A 222 -15.82 -33.04 -10.73
CA SER A 222 -16.83 -33.90 -10.13
C SER A 222 -18.17 -33.21 -10.30
N GLY A 223 -18.78 -33.42 -11.47
CA GLY A 223 -20.23 -33.28 -11.64
C GLY A 223 -20.94 -34.50 -11.06
N GLY A 224 -22.03 -34.27 -10.33
CA GLY A 224 -22.90 -35.33 -9.80
C GLY A 224 -24.19 -34.75 -9.24
N LYS A 225 -25.31 -35.09 -9.90
CA LYS A 225 -26.69 -34.63 -9.69
C LYS A 225 -27.38 -35.31 -8.48
N GLY A 226 -28.45 -34.64 -8.00
CA GLY A 226 -29.64 -35.23 -7.35
C GLY A 226 -29.82 -34.79 -5.90
N ALA A 227 -31.00 -34.60 -5.32
CA ALA A 227 -32.39 -34.58 -5.77
C ALA A 227 -33.23 -33.94 -4.63
N ALA A 228 -34.43 -33.47 -4.95
CA ALA A 228 -35.34 -32.79 -4.03
C ALA A 228 -36.11 -33.73 -3.07
N LYS A 229 -36.41 -33.23 -1.86
CA LYS A 229 -37.59 -33.48 -0.99
C LYS A 229 -37.38 -32.61 0.27
N GLY A 230 -38.28 -31.76 0.77
CA GLY A 230 -39.73 -31.88 0.90
C GLY A 230 -40.05 -32.44 2.29
N GLY A 231 -40.45 -31.61 3.24
CA GLY A 231 -40.87 -32.06 4.58
C GLY A 231 -41.08 -30.92 5.59
N ASP A 232 -42.34 -30.57 5.79
CA ASP A 232 -42.88 -29.65 6.79
C ASP A 232 -42.68 -30.16 8.23
N GLY A 233 -42.68 -29.24 9.20
CA GLY A 233 -42.50 -29.57 10.62
C GLY A 233 -42.72 -28.38 11.54
N GLU A 234 -43.99 -28.03 11.69
CA GLU A 234 -44.56 -27.11 12.68
C GLU A 234 -44.21 -27.53 14.12
N HIS A 235 -43.76 -26.60 14.99
CA HIS A 235 -44.01 -26.70 16.44
C HIS A 235 -44.04 -25.33 17.13
N ARG A 236 -45.20 -25.07 17.72
CA ARG A 236 -45.57 -23.96 18.61
C ARG A 236 -44.96 -24.12 20.01
N GLY A 237 -44.77 -22.99 20.70
CA GLY A 237 -45.36 -22.81 22.04
C GLY A 237 -44.49 -22.30 23.18
N GLY A 238 -44.87 -21.12 23.71
CA GLY A 238 -44.66 -20.66 25.10
C GLY A 238 -43.51 -19.65 25.29
N GLY A 239 -43.67 -18.45 25.84
CA GLY A 239 -44.77 -17.84 26.58
C GLY A 239 -44.23 -17.19 27.87
N GLY A 240 -44.44 -15.87 28.04
CA GLY A 240 -44.19 -15.09 29.27
C GLY A 240 -43.11 -14.01 29.09
N GLY A 241 -43.30 -12.71 29.34
CA GLY A 241 -44.39 -11.99 30.00
C GLY A 241 -43.82 -11.09 31.11
N GLY A 242 -43.88 -9.76 30.93
CA GLY A 242 -43.57 -8.72 31.92
C GLY A 242 -42.52 -7.72 31.41
N GLY A 243 -42.74 -6.41 31.30
CA GLY A 243 -43.79 -5.53 31.80
C GLY A 243 -43.20 -4.45 32.71
N GLY A 244 -43.17 -3.19 32.23
CA GLY A 244 -42.81 -1.98 32.99
C GLY A 244 -41.64 -1.22 32.36
N GLY A 245 -41.69 0.07 32.01
CA GLY A 245 -42.63 1.13 32.32
C GLY A 245 -41.87 2.36 32.83
N GLY A 246 -41.96 3.49 32.10
CA GLY A 246 -41.45 4.83 32.49
C GLY A 246 -40.07 5.15 31.90
N GLY A 247 -39.77 6.34 31.37
CA GLY A 247 -40.49 7.61 31.30
C GLY A 247 -39.48 8.75 31.35
N GLY A 248 -39.52 9.66 30.36
CA GLY A 248 -39.27 11.09 30.52
C GLY A 248 -37.83 11.65 30.56
N GLY A 249 -37.59 12.62 29.66
CA GLY A 249 -36.64 13.76 29.82
C GLY A 249 -35.17 13.44 29.56
N GLY A 250 -34.35 14.24 28.90
CA GLY A 250 -34.42 15.63 28.49
C GLY A 250 -32.99 16.19 28.52
N GLY A 251 -32.60 16.97 27.51
CA GLY A 251 -31.56 18.01 27.64
C GLY A 251 -30.08 17.60 27.67
N GLY A 252 -29.42 17.79 26.53
CA GLY A 252 -28.29 18.74 26.40
C GLY A 252 -26.94 18.44 27.06
N GLY A 253 -25.88 18.45 26.22
CA GLY A 253 -24.60 19.07 26.62
C GLY A 253 -23.36 18.17 26.57
N GLY A 254 -22.65 18.24 25.44
CA GLY A 254 -21.19 18.31 25.41
C GLY A 254 -20.39 17.08 25.85
N MET A 255 -20.00 16.25 24.88
CA MET A 255 -18.79 15.43 25.00
C MET A 255 -17.99 15.55 23.71
N GLY A 256 -16.95 16.38 23.76
CA GLY A 256 -15.83 16.31 22.83
C GLY A 256 -15.08 15.00 23.10
N GLY A 257 -15.30 14.02 22.26
CA GLY A 257 -14.71 12.68 22.37
C GLY A 257 -14.52 12.07 20.99
N GLY A 258 -13.65 12.69 20.18
CA GLY A 258 -13.22 12.12 18.90
C GLY A 258 -12.23 10.99 19.14
N GLY A 259 -12.76 9.79 19.41
CA GLY A 259 -12.02 8.54 19.53
C GLY A 259 -11.46 8.02 18.18
N PRO A 260 -10.58 7.00 18.22
CA PRO A 260 -9.29 7.08 17.55
C PRO A 260 -9.05 6.00 16.48
N GLY A 261 -8.27 6.36 15.45
CA GLY A 261 -7.69 5.41 14.51
C GLY A 261 -6.66 4.49 15.19
N GLY A 262 -6.96 3.19 15.20
CA GLY A 262 -6.17 2.13 15.84
C GLY A 262 -4.91 1.75 15.05
N GLY A 263 -3.86 2.56 15.18
CA GLY A 263 -2.49 2.15 14.84
C GLY A 263 -1.71 1.82 16.12
N ALA A 264 -0.86 0.79 16.07
CA ALA A 264 -0.03 0.36 17.21
C ALA A 264 0.91 1.45 17.76
N GLY A 265 1.17 2.52 17.00
CA GLY A 265 2.03 3.64 17.41
C GLY A 265 1.45 4.57 18.49
N ARG A 266 0.23 4.33 18.98
CA ARG A 266 -0.40 5.12 20.06
C ARG A 266 -0.83 4.31 21.28
N MET A 267 -0.64 2.99 21.25
CA MET A 267 -0.95 2.15 22.40
C MET A 267 0.12 2.35 23.47
N THR A 268 -0.31 2.49 24.72
CA THR A 268 0.59 2.29 25.86
C THR A 268 1.13 0.87 25.84
N LEU A 269 2.29 0.63 26.47
CA LEU A 269 2.88 -0.71 26.54
C LEU A 269 1.87 -1.73 27.10
N THR A 270 1.07 -1.29 28.09
CA THR A 270 0.00 -2.09 28.70
C THR A 270 -1.11 -2.46 27.72
N GLU A 271 -1.59 -1.51 26.92
CA GLU A 271 -2.63 -1.77 25.91
C GLU A 271 -2.12 -2.68 24.78
N PHE A 272 -0.85 -2.52 24.39
CA PHE A 272 -0.23 -3.38 23.39
C PHE A 272 -0.13 -4.82 23.90
N CYS A 273 0.39 -5.02 25.11
CA CYS A 273 0.48 -6.32 25.77
C CYS A 273 -0.90 -7.00 25.89
N GLN A 274 -1.90 -6.26 26.36
CA GLN A 274 -3.26 -6.77 26.50
C GLN A 274 -3.90 -7.14 25.15
N SER A 275 -3.65 -6.38 24.08
CA SER A 275 -4.12 -6.70 22.73
C SER A 275 -3.47 -7.96 22.13
N ARG A 276 -2.30 -8.35 22.66
CA ARG A 276 -1.51 -9.50 22.21
C ARG A 276 -1.60 -10.70 23.16
N GLY A 277 -2.32 -10.57 24.27
CA GLY A 277 -2.47 -11.63 25.27
C GLY A 277 -1.14 -12.00 25.96
N ILE A 278 -0.23 -11.03 26.08
CA ILE A 278 1.06 -11.14 26.77
C ILE A 278 1.12 -10.22 27.98
#